data_AF-A0A9D9VC56-F1
#
_entry.id   AF-A0A9D9VC56-F1
#
_cell.length_a   1.000
_cell.length_b   1.000
_cell.length_c   1.000
_cell.angle_alpha   90.00
_cell.angle_beta   90.00
_cell.angle_gamma   90.00
#
_symmetry.space_group_name_H-M   'P 1'
#
loop_
_entity.id
_entity.type
_entity.pdbx_description
1 polymer ?
#
loop_
_entity_poly.entity_id
_entity_poly.type
_entity_poly.pdbx_seq_one_letter_code
_entity_poly.pdbx_strand_id
1 'polypeptide(L)'
;MNAIEFKTKIRRAKYKISHNLLTLNNIVIFVAGAIAISWAWGSVMAMQKNYTLQQELDMKKRDRLVAEIQYETLEYEQKYLQSREYQEIAARDKLGLVKPGEQVLLLSEDNPGVSSDDQSNSTSVDAAKESNFRQWINFLLGGNANREK
;
A
#
# COMPACT_ATOMS: atom_id res chain seq x y z
N MET A 1 -42.11 31.20 29.79
CA MET A 1 -40.96 31.21 30.73
C MET A 1 -40.47 32.66 30.83
N ASN A 2 -40.72 33.33 31.95
CA ASN A 2 -40.64 34.80 32.06
C ASN A 2 -39.21 35.31 32.30
N ALA A 3 -38.84 36.42 31.65
CA ALA A 3 -37.49 37.04 31.74
C ALA A 3 -37.07 37.41 33.18
N ILE A 4 -38.06 37.66 34.05
CA ILE A 4 -37.86 37.99 35.47
C ILE A 4 -37.32 36.78 36.24
N GLU A 5 -37.78 35.56 35.93
CA GLU A 5 -37.25 34.34 36.55
C GLU A 5 -35.82 34.05 36.13
N PHE A 6 -35.48 34.31 34.87
CA PHE A 6 -34.11 34.13 34.38
C PHE A 6 -33.15 35.10 35.08
N LYS A 7 -33.56 36.36 35.24
CA LYS A 7 -32.78 37.40 35.92
C LYS A 7 -32.55 37.09 37.40
N THR A 8 -33.53 36.50 38.09
CA THR A 8 -33.38 36.10 39.50
C THR A 8 -32.53 34.85 39.65
N LYS A 9 -32.66 33.86 38.74
CA LYS A 9 -31.79 32.68 38.68
C LYS A 9 -30.32 33.07 38.45
N ILE A 10 -30.06 34.00 37.53
CA ILE A 10 -28.70 34.53 37.27
C ILE A 10 -28.12 35.24 38.50
N ARG A 11 -28.90 36.08 39.18
CA ARG A 11 -28.42 36.79 40.38
C ARG A 11 -28.08 35.83 41.52
N ARG A 12 -28.89 34.80 41.74
CA ARG A 12 -28.64 33.75 42.73
C ARG A 12 -27.42 32.89 42.36
N ALA A 13 -27.26 32.56 41.08
CA ALA A 13 -26.08 31.85 40.58
C ALA A 13 -24.81 32.69 40.79
N LYS A 14 -24.84 33.98 40.42
CA LYS A 14 -23.73 34.92 40.62
C LYS A 14 -23.34 35.06 42.10
N TYR A 15 -24.32 35.13 42.99
CA TYR A 15 -24.06 35.22 44.43
C TYR A 15 -23.42 33.94 44.98
N LYS A 16 -23.94 32.76 44.62
CA LYS A 16 -23.33 31.47 45.02
C LYS A 16 -21.92 31.29 44.43
N ILE A 17 -21.70 31.70 43.19
CA ILE A 17 -20.38 31.70 42.54
C ILE A 17 -19.43 32.63 43.30
N SER A 18 -19.87 33.85 43.61
CA SER A 18 -19.03 34.84 44.28
C SER A 18 -18.71 34.50 45.73
N HIS A 19 -19.57 33.77 46.44
CA HIS A 19 -19.41 33.55 47.89
C HIS A 19 -18.88 32.15 48.23
N ASN A 20 -19.22 31.12 47.45
CA ASN A 20 -18.77 29.75 47.71
C ASN A 20 -17.62 29.31 46.79
N LEU A 21 -17.59 29.76 45.52
CA LEU A 21 -16.52 29.38 44.58
C LEU A 21 -15.31 30.32 44.63
N LEU A 22 -15.50 31.57 45.07
CA LEU A 22 -14.46 32.61 45.17
C LEU A 22 -13.74 32.59 46.53
N THR A 23 -13.54 31.41 47.10
CA THR A 23 -12.65 31.17 48.25
C THR A 23 -11.31 30.67 47.73
N LEU A 24 -10.19 31.05 48.38
CA LEU A 24 -8.83 30.72 47.91
C LEU A 24 -8.64 29.22 47.64
N ASN A 25 -9.23 28.36 48.46
CA ASN A 25 -9.14 26.90 48.29
C ASN A 25 -9.79 26.42 46.99
N ASN A 26 -10.98 26.93 46.64
CA ASN A 26 -11.68 26.54 45.42
C ASN A 26 -11.00 27.09 44.17
N ILE A 27 -10.37 28.27 44.24
CA ILE A 27 -9.56 28.81 43.15
C ILE A 27 -8.35 27.90 42.88
N VAL A 28 -7.65 27.45 43.92
CA VAL A 28 -6.48 26.56 43.78
C VAL A 28 -6.88 25.24 43.11
N ILE A 29 -8.00 24.63 43.50
CA ILE A 29 -8.51 23.40 42.87
C ILE A 29 -8.85 23.64 41.39
N PHE A 30 -9.45 24.79 41.06
CA PHE A 30 -9.79 25.12 39.67
C PHE A 30 -8.55 25.32 38.80
N VAL A 31 -7.53 26.01 39.32
CA VAL A 31 -6.26 26.22 38.62
C VAL A 31 -5.51 24.90 38.45
N ALA A 32 -5.47 24.05 39.48
CA ALA A 32 -4.88 22.71 39.38
C ALA A 32 -5.59 21.85 38.33
N GLY A 33 -6.93 21.89 38.28
CA GLY A 33 -7.72 21.23 37.24
C GLY A 33 -7.45 21.77 35.84
N ALA A 34 -7.34 23.09 35.68
CA ALA A 34 -7.02 23.73 34.41
C ALA A 34 -5.61 23.34 33.92
N ILE A 35 -4.63 23.26 34.82
CA ILE A 35 -3.28 22.77 34.51
C ILE A 35 -3.34 21.31 34.05
N ALA A 36 -4.04 20.44 34.78
CA ALA A 36 -4.18 19.03 34.40
C ALA A 36 -4.82 18.86 33.01
N ILE A 37 -5.86 19.64 32.69
CA ILE A 37 -6.50 19.65 31.37
C ILE A 37 -5.53 20.18 30.31
N SER A 38 -4.78 21.25 30.60
CA SER A 38 -3.79 21.82 29.68
C SER A 38 -2.67 20.82 29.36
N TRP A 39 -2.26 20.00 30.32
CA TRP A 39 -1.30 18.92 30.11
C TRP A 39 -1.87 17.82 29.20
N ALA A 40 -3.12 17.39 29.45
CA ALA A 40 -3.80 16.41 28.61
C ALA A 40 -3.97 16.91 27.17
N TRP A 41 -4.35 18.19 27.00
CA TRP A 41 -4.56 18.80 25.69
C TRP A 41 -3.26 19.01 24.90
N GLY A 42 -2.17 19.38 25.59
CA GLY A 42 -0.84 19.50 25.00
C GLY A 42 -0.29 18.17 24.48
N SER A 43 -0.54 17.07 25.20
CA SER A 43 -0.14 15.71 24.81
C SER A 43 -0.81 15.26 23.49
N VAL A 44 -2.12 15.50 23.37
CA VAL A 44 -2.89 15.13 22.16
C VAL A 44 -2.42 15.93 20.93
N MET A 45 -2.13 17.22 21.07
CA MET A 45 -1.60 18.04 19.97
C MET A 45 -0.19 17.62 19.54
N ALA A 46 0.67 17.25 20.48
CA ALA A 46 2.02 16.77 20.19
C ALA A 46 1.98 15.45 19.39
N MET A 47 1.04 14.56 19.71
CA MET A 47 0.81 13.32 18.96
C MET A 47 0.42 13.63 17.52
N GLN A 48 -0.58 14.50 17.30
CA GLN A 48 -1.07 14.82 15.95
C GLN A 48 0.02 15.42 15.04
N LYS A 49 0.86 16.31 15.57
CA LYS A 49 1.97 16.91 14.82
C LYS A 49 3.06 15.90 14.46
N ASN A 50 3.30 14.91 15.32
CA ASN A 50 4.33 13.90 15.09
C ASN A 50 3.88 12.89 14.02
N TYR A 51 2.60 12.50 14.00
CA TYR A 51 2.06 11.59 13.00
C TYR A 51 2.10 12.18 11.58
N THR A 52 1.72 13.43 11.40
CA THR A 52 1.77 14.06 10.06
C THR A 52 3.19 14.18 9.54
N LEU A 53 4.14 14.50 10.44
CA LEU A 53 5.54 14.64 10.07
C LEU A 53 6.18 13.29 9.75
N GLN A 54 5.84 12.23 10.50
CA GLN A 54 6.28 10.87 10.19
C GLN A 54 5.70 10.38 8.86
N GLN A 55 4.42 10.66 8.60
CA GLN A 55 3.78 10.25 7.35
C GLN A 55 4.39 10.92 6.13
N GLU A 56 4.69 12.22 6.20
CA GLU A 56 5.39 12.92 5.11
C GLU A 56 6.80 12.37 4.89
N LEU A 57 7.54 12.08 5.97
CA LEU A 57 8.86 11.46 5.88
C LEU A 57 8.81 10.08 5.25
N ASP A 58 7.85 9.24 5.63
CA ASP A 58 7.70 7.89 5.08
C ASP A 58 7.29 7.92 3.61
N MET A 59 6.42 8.85 3.21
CA MET A 59 6.11 9.08 1.79
C MET A 59 7.37 9.47 1.01
N LYS A 60 8.12 10.47 1.47
CA LYS A 60 9.35 10.91 0.78
C LYS A 60 10.42 9.81 0.71
N LYS A 61 10.56 8.99 1.75
CA LYS A 61 11.48 7.84 1.75
C LYS A 61 11.08 6.80 0.70
N ARG A 62 9.77 6.51 0.59
CA ARG A 62 9.26 5.60 -0.44
C ARG A 62 9.50 6.13 -1.84
N ASP A 63 9.23 7.41 -2.08
CA ASP A 63 9.46 8.03 -3.39
C ASP A 63 10.93 7.99 -3.78
N ARG A 64 11.83 8.26 -2.82
CA ARG A 64 13.28 8.14 -3.03
C ARG A 64 13.69 6.72 -3.39
N LEU A 65 13.21 5.72 -2.65
CA LEU A 65 13.54 4.32 -2.89
C LEU A 65 13.06 3.85 -4.27
N VAL A 66 11.86 4.27 -4.69
CA VAL A 66 11.35 3.99 -6.03
C VAL A 66 12.22 4.62 -7.10
N ALA A 67 12.62 5.88 -6.94
CA ALA A 67 13.49 6.57 -7.89
C ALA A 67 14.89 5.92 -7.98
N GLU A 68 15.44 5.49 -6.84
CA GLU A 68 16.74 4.82 -6.76
C GLU A 68 16.72 3.46 -7.48
N ILE A 69 15.68 2.65 -7.28
CA ILE A 69 15.50 1.38 -8.01
C ILE A 69 15.34 1.61 -9.51
N GLN A 70 14.57 2.62 -9.92
CA GLN A 70 14.41 2.95 -11.34
C GLN A 70 15.73 3.35 -11.99
N TYR A 71 16.51 4.18 -11.29
CA TYR A 71 17.85 4.58 -11.73
C TYR A 71 18.78 3.38 -11.87
N GLU A 72 18.86 2.52 -10.86
CA GLU A 72 19.69 1.32 -10.89
C GLU A 72 19.27 0.40 -12.04
N THR A 73 17.97 0.17 -12.23
CA THR A 73 17.44 -0.65 -13.33
C THR A 73 17.87 -0.10 -14.69
N LEU A 74 17.71 1.21 -14.90
CA LEU A 74 18.10 1.85 -16.15
C LEU A 74 19.61 1.80 -16.39
N GLU A 75 20.41 1.94 -15.33
CA GLU A 75 21.86 1.79 -15.40
C GLU A 75 22.26 0.35 -15.79
N TYR A 76 21.60 -0.66 -15.22
CA TYR A 76 21.82 -2.06 -15.60
C TYR A 76 21.42 -2.33 -17.04
N GLU A 77 20.28 -1.83 -17.50
CA GLU A 77 19.85 -1.93 -18.90
C GLU A 77 20.87 -1.30 -19.84
N GLN A 78 21.34 -0.09 -19.53
CA GLN A 78 22.37 0.58 -20.32
C GLN A 78 23.64 -0.26 -20.41
N LYS A 79 24.13 -0.80 -19.28
CA LYS A 79 25.32 -1.65 -19.24
C LYS A 79 25.13 -2.94 -20.05
N TYR A 80 23.95 -3.55 -19.97
CA TYR A 80 23.61 -4.74 -20.75
C TYR A 80 23.66 -4.46 -22.26
N LEU A 81 23.06 -3.36 -22.71
CA LEU A 81 23.08 -2.94 -24.12
C LEU A 81 24.50 -2.58 -24.61
N GLN A 82 25.35 -2.08 -23.73
CA GLN A 82 26.76 -1.80 -24.03
C GLN A 82 27.66 -3.03 -24.01
N SER A 83 27.18 -4.16 -23.49
CA SER A 83 27.97 -5.39 -23.42
C SER A 83 28.32 -5.92 -24.81
N ARG A 84 29.52 -6.49 -24.94
CA ARG A 84 29.98 -7.08 -26.22
C ARG A 84 29.09 -8.21 -26.69
N GLU A 85 28.62 -9.04 -25.76
CA GLU A 85 27.72 -10.16 -26.06
C GLU A 85 26.41 -9.67 -26.69
N TYR A 86 25.79 -8.64 -26.09
CA TYR A 86 24.56 -8.07 -26.65
C TYR A 86 24.80 -7.44 -28.02
N GLN A 87 25.86 -6.64 -28.16
CA GLN A 87 26.21 -6.01 -29.45
C GLN A 87 26.47 -7.04 -30.53
N GLU A 88 27.11 -8.16 -30.20
CA GLU A 88 27.36 -9.25 -31.13
C GLU A 88 26.06 -9.94 -31.54
N ILE A 89 25.19 -10.30 -30.58
CA ILE A 89 23.87 -10.90 -30.87
C ILE A 89 23.04 -9.96 -31.75
N ALA A 90 23.00 -8.68 -31.41
CA ALA A 90 22.28 -7.67 -32.19
C ALA A 90 22.86 -7.51 -33.59
N ALA A 91 24.19 -7.49 -33.75
CA ALA A 91 24.84 -7.41 -35.06
C ALA A 91 24.52 -8.65 -35.91
N ARG A 92 24.52 -9.84 -35.31
CA ARG A 92 24.18 -11.10 -35.99
C ARG A 92 22.74 -11.14 -36.46
N ASP A 93 21.80 -10.74 -35.61
CA ASP A 93 20.38 -10.61 -35.94
C ASP A 93 20.18 -9.64 -37.12
N LYS A 94 20.84 -8.47 -37.09
CA LYS A 94 20.72 -7.46 -38.15
C LYS A 94 21.41 -7.85 -39.46
N LEU A 95 22.53 -8.55 -39.40
CA LEU A 95 23.32 -8.91 -40.58
C LEU A 95 22.98 -10.31 -41.14
N GLY A 96 22.13 -11.07 -40.45
CA GLY A 96 21.82 -12.46 -40.79
C GLY A 96 23.05 -13.39 -40.72
N LEU A 97 24.04 -13.04 -39.89
CA LEU A 97 25.31 -13.76 -39.77
C LEU A 97 25.26 -14.75 -38.61
N VAL A 98 25.84 -15.94 -38.83
CA VAL A 98 25.92 -17.02 -37.84
C VAL A 98 27.37 -17.27 -37.44
N LYS A 99 27.60 -17.74 -36.20
CA LYS A 99 28.95 -18.10 -35.74
C LYS A 99 29.36 -19.41 -36.43
N PRO A 100 30.67 -19.64 -36.64
CA PRO A 100 31.15 -20.93 -37.12
C PRO A 100 30.73 -22.03 -36.13
N GLY A 101 29.95 -23.00 -36.60
CA GLY A 101 29.38 -24.11 -35.80
C GLY A 101 27.89 -24.00 -35.48
N GLU A 102 27.21 -22.91 -35.85
CA GLU A 102 25.79 -22.70 -35.61
C GLU A 102 25.00 -22.78 -36.92
N GLN A 103 23.95 -23.61 -36.97
CA GLN A 103 23.11 -23.79 -38.16
C GLN A 103 21.81 -22.99 -38.04
N VAL A 104 21.48 -22.19 -39.05
CA VAL A 104 20.17 -21.52 -39.15
C VAL A 104 19.17 -22.53 -39.72
N LEU A 105 18.24 -22.97 -38.88
CA LEU A 105 17.11 -23.82 -39.30
C LEU A 105 16.03 -22.93 -39.90
N LEU A 106 15.94 -22.88 -41.23
CA LEU A 106 14.78 -22.30 -41.91
C LEU A 106 13.67 -23.36 -41.95
N LEU A 107 12.69 -23.24 -41.06
CA LEU A 107 11.47 -24.05 -41.16
C LEU A 107 10.59 -23.43 -42.25
N SER A 108 10.41 -24.14 -43.36
CA SER A 108 9.35 -23.82 -44.33
C SER A 108 7.99 -24.05 -43.67
N GLU A 109 7.07 -23.10 -43.88
CA GLU A 109 5.70 -23.12 -43.32
C GLU A 109 4.93 -24.42 -43.67
N ASP A 110 5.30 -25.08 -44.77
CA ASP A 110 4.66 -26.28 -45.30
C ASP A 110 5.25 -27.61 -44.79
N ASN A 111 5.93 -27.63 -43.63
CA ASN A 111 6.44 -28.89 -43.06
C ASN A 111 5.30 -29.67 -42.38
N PRO A 112 4.85 -30.83 -42.92
CA PRO A 112 3.79 -31.63 -42.30
C PRO A 112 4.21 -32.30 -40.96
N GLY A 113 5.47 -32.11 -40.55
CA GLY A 113 6.06 -32.61 -39.30
C GLY A 113 5.90 -31.68 -38.09
N VAL A 114 5.44 -30.43 -38.25
CA VAL A 114 4.93 -29.62 -37.12
C VAL A 114 3.44 -29.93 -36.98
N SER A 115 3.12 -31.23 -36.90
CA SER A 115 1.90 -31.64 -36.22
C SER A 115 2.09 -31.25 -34.75
N SER A 116 1.08 -30.63 -34.19
CA SER A 116 1.01 -30.11 -32.83
C SER A 116 1.08 -31.26 -31.81
N ASP A 117 2.19 -31.97 -31.72
CA ASP A 117 2.39 -33.13 -30.84
C ASP A 117 2.98 -32.74 -29.47
N ASP A 118 2.83 -31.47 -29.10
CA ASP A 118 2.83 -31.01 -27.71
C ASP A 118 1.44 -30.49 -27.31
N GLN A 119 0.37 -31.05 -27.88
CA GLN A 119 -0.87 -31.15 -27.12
C GLN A 119 -0.73 -32.33 -26.15
N SER A 120 0.08 -32.11 -25.10
CA SER A 120 -0.04 -32.87 -23.86
C SER A 120 -1.53 -33.00 -23.56
N ASN A 121 -1.97 -34.25 -23.45
CA ASN A 121 -3.31 -34.66 -23.10
C ASN A 121 -3.74 -33.97 -21.80
N SER A 122 -4.21 -32.74 -21.89
CA SER A 122 -5.22 -32.26 -20.97
C SER A 122 -6.48 -32.97 -21.43
N THR A 123 -6.74 -34.13 -20.84
CA THR A 123 -8.09 -34.62 -20.69
C THR A 123 -8.87 -33.46 -20.08
N SER A 124 -9.55 -32.70 -20.93
CA SER A 124 -10.62 -31.81 -20.52
C SER A 124 -11.72 -32.72 -20.01
N VAL A 125 -11.59 -33.12 -18.76
CA VAL A 125 -12.75 -33.51 -17.97
C VAL A 125 -13.67 -32.30 -18.09
N ASP A 126 -14.83 -32.50 -18.73
CA ASP A 126 -15.96 -31.58 -18.69
C ASP A 126 -16.40 -31.40 -17.24
N ALA A 127 -15.60 -30.69 -16.46
CA ALA A 127 -15.97 -30.16 -15.17
C ALA A 127 -16.63 -28.83 -15.49
N ALA A 128 -17.96 -28.82 -15.50
CA ALA A 128 -18.81 -27.65 -15.65
C ALA A 128 -18.12 -26.42 -15.02
N LYS A 129 -17.75 -25.44 -15.85
CA LYS A 129 -16.90 -24.31 -15.49
C LYS A 129 -17.50 -23.58 -14.29
N GLU A 130 -16.99 -23.86 -13.09
CA GLU A 130 -17.43 -23.21 -11.87
C GLU A 130 -17.23 -21.70 -12.03
N SER A 131 -18.23 -20.90 -11.66
CA SER A 131 -18.15 -19.45 -11.69
C SER A 131 -16.89 -18.96 -10.94
N ASN A 132 -16.15 -18.00 -11.50
CA ASN A 132 -14.93 -17.44 -10.91
C ASN A 132 -15.10 -17.09 -9.43
N PHE A 133 -16.27 -16.58 -9.04
CA PHE A 133 -16.56 -16.23 -7.65
C PHE A 133 -16.55 -17.43 -6.69
N ARG A 134 -17.11 -18.57 -7.12
CA ARG A 134 -17.09 -19.82 -6.34
C ARG A 134 -15.67 -20.35 -6.17
N GLN A 135 -14.84 -20.18 -7.20
CA GLN A 135 -13.42 -20.56 -7.14
C GLN A 135 -12.67 -19.74 -6.09
N TRP A 136 -12.88 -18.42 -6.04
CA TRP A 136 -12.26 -17.54 -5.05
C TRP A 136 -12.71 -17.81 -3.62
N ILE A 137 -14.00 -18.06 -3.40
CA ILE A 137 -14.51 -18.44 -2.07
C ILE A 137 -13.92 -19.78 -1.62
N ASN A 138 -13.92 -20.79 -2.49
CA ASN A 138 -13.34 -22.10 -2.15
C ASN A 138 -11.83 -22.01 -1.87
N PHE A 139 -11.10 -21.13 -2.55
CA PHE A 139 -9.69 -20.86 -2.27
C PHE A 139 -9.49 -20.23 -0.88
N LEU A 140 -10.24 -19.17 -0.57
CA LEU A 140 -10.09 -18.43 0.69
C LEU A 140 -10.52 -19.21 1.93
N LEU A 141 -11.45 -20.15 1.78
CA LEU A 141 -11.92 -21.01 2.88
C LEU A 141 -11.33 -22.43 2.85
N GLY A 142 -10.30 -22.66 2.03
CA GLY A 142 -9.48 -23.88 2.07
C GLY A 142 -10.12 -25.15 1.49
N GLY A 143 -11.17 -25.03 0.68
CA GLY A 143 -11.88 -26.16 0.08
C GLY A 143 -11.08 -26.99 -0.94
N ASN A 144 -9.89 -26.52 -1.36
CA ASN A 144 -9.02 -27.23 -2.31
C ASN A 144 -8.06 -28.24 -1.65
N ALA A 145 -8.01 -28.34 -0.31
CA ALA A 145 -7.06 -29.21 0.38
C ALA A 145 -7.38 -30.71 0.32
N ASN A 146 -8.58 -31.11 -0.14
CA ASN A 146 -9.05 -32.51 -0.11
C ASN A 146 -9.26 -33.15 -1.49
N ARG A 147 -8.68 -32.60 -2.57
CA ARG A 147 -8.78 -33.19 -3.93
C ARG A 147 -7.57 -34.04 -4.35
N GLU A 148 -6.64 -34.32 -3.44
CA GLU A 148 -5.54 -35.27 -3.65
C GLU A 148 -5.70 -36.48 -2.72
N LYS A 149 -6.65 -37.36 -3.04
CA LYS A 149 -6.61 -38.80 -2.74
C LYS A 149 -7.36 -39.58 -3.81
#